data_AF-A0A399ZV84-F1
#
_entry.id   AF-A0A399ZV84-F1
#
_cell.length_a   1.000
_cell.length_b   1.000
_cell.length_c   1.000
_cell.angle_alpha   90.00
_cell.angle_beta   90.00
_cell.angle_gamma   90.00
#
_symmetry.space_group_name_H-M   'P 1'
#
loop_
_entity.id
_entity.type
_entity.pdbx_description
1 polymer ?
#
loop_
_entity_poly.entity_id
_entity_poly.type
_entity_poly.pdbx_seq_one_letter_code
_entity_poly.pdbx_strand_id
1 'polypeptide(L)'
;MSQEQLRKRLQPPNQVATDRYTEPQLAFTTTPAQDNAVQLYEMGLNVFPVPFAQKGGWPWKQFQYIRLHPAQLLLAFQGQCNLAVMAGRTSNNLFIIDCETQDSFLFHGDQLAAAGIPIWSVRSGGEKGGGHYYLFCKEGEIGNIPPGELTQTEIRGSRCYVLTPPSVHPDTGVIYQWHKHDGDAPPTVSLHDLDWLPLKLVTKTKRVVQEPTAFSDLSRATLQFITAGAPEGQRNNALFAAACDMAGNNYDYYTTSQVLTPIARSCGLPNNEIRDTLRSAFSQPRTPVRPITNPKQPQWKAVIEFIQLHAWKQRTGQTDRAVLAACAERARLGSNEHGVFRASTRELAELARLTKNTVSSSLQRLQQEGFLVFCGHDKTSTAHLWQFGKRFLRYRYTDTPWISSSVSITQKTDAAERGALGKTAALVWESLLAARRPMRVAQMAEEFKLSDHQVYRALKKSSWAST
;
A
#
# COMPACT_ATOMS: atom_id res chain seq x y z
N MET A 1 -28.55 -55.36 -31.14
CA MET A 1 -28.26 -53.95 -30.83
C MET A 1 -27.34 -53.41 -31.90
N SER A 2 -27.81 -52.50 -32.74
CA SER A 2 -27.03 -52.00 -33.89
C SER A 2 -25.95 -51.01 -33.42
N GLN A 3 -24.87 -50.88 -34.19
CA GLN A 3 -23.77 -49.93 -33.93
C GLN A 3 -24.22 -48.46 -33.81
N GLU A 4 -25.45 -48.16 -34.19
CA GLU A 4 -26.07 -46.83 -34.09
C GLU A 4 -26.52 -46.48 -32.66
N GLN A 5 -26.80 -47.49 -31.82
CA GLN A 5 -27.15 -47.28 -30.40
C GLN A 5 -25.92 -47.03 -29.51
N LEU A 6 -24.71 -47.43 -29.94
CA LEU A 6 -23.47 -47.18 -29.19
C LEU A 6 -22.92 -45.75 -29.38
N ARG A 7 -23.25 -45.07 -30.49
CA ARG A 7 -22.77 -43.69 -30.75
C ARG A 7 -23.50 -42.60 -29.95
N LYS A 8 -24.66 -42.90 -29.34
CA LYS A 8 -25.45 -41.92 -28.57
C LYS A 8 -25.03 -41.74 -27.10
N ARG A 9 -24.04 -42.49 -26.58
CA ARG A 9 -23.59 -42.41 -25.18
C ARG A 9 -22.24 -41.71 -24.93
N LEU A 10 -21.62 -41.15 -25.97
CA LEU A 10 -20.33 -40.45 -25.88
C LEU A 10 -20.35 -39.05 -26.54
N GLN A 11 -21.49 -38.37 -26.54
CA GLN A 11 -21.51 -36.94 -26.83
C GLN A 11 -21.26 -36.15 -25.55
N PRO A 12 -20.25 -35.26 -25.48
CA PRO A 12 -20.13 -34.32 -24.38
C PRO A 12 -21.39 -33.46 -24.32
N PRO A 13 -21.83 -33.01 -23.13
CA PRO A 13 -23.00 -32.14 -23.03
C PRO A 13 -22.82 -30.94 -23.96
N ASN A 14 -23.91 -30.55 -24.63
CA ASN A 14 -24.00 -29.38 -25.50
C ASN A 14 -23.10 -28.27 -24.95
N GLN A 15 -22.19 -27.77 -25.80
CA GLN A 15 -21.53 -26.50 -25.54
C GLN A 15 -22.63 -25.50 -25.18
N VAL A 16 -22.69 -25.14 -23.90
CA VAL A 16 -23.35 -23.90 -23.49
C VAL A 16 -22.70 -22.86 -24.38
N ALA A 17 -23.53 -22.17 -25.15
CA ALA A 17 -23.10 -21.08 -26.01
C ALA A 17 -22.08 -20.26 -25.20
N THR A 18 -20.83 -20.28 -25.63
CA THR A 18 -19.86 -19.34 -25.09
C THR A 18 -20.38 -18.00 -25.53
N ASP A 19 -21.07 -17.30 -24.63
CA ASP A 19 -21.40 -15.91 -24.80
C ASP A 19 -20.08 -15.22 -25.15
N ARG A 20 -19.95 -14.87 -26.42
CA ARG A 20 -18.84 -14.07 -26.92
C ARG A 20 -19.06 -12.71 -26.33
N TYR A 21 -18.50 -12.48 -25.15
CA TYR A 21 -18.41 -11.15 -24.56
C TYR A 21 -17.62 -10.29 -25.54
N THR A 22 -18.32 -9.39 -26.23
CA THR A 22 -17.69 -8.34 -27.04
C THR A 22 -16.92 -7.41 -26.11
N GLU A 23 -15.73 -6.95 -26.53
CA GLU A 23 -14.84 -6.03 -25.79
C GLU A 23 -15.51 -4.82 -25.10
N PRO A 24 -16.67 -4.27 -25.53
CA PRO A 24 -17.33 -3.18 -24.81
C PRO A 24 -17.91 -3.57 -23.43
N GLN A 25 -17.97 -4.86 -23.08
CA GLN A 25 -18.54 -5.33 -21.80
C GLN A 25 -17.50 -5.60 -20.70
N LEU A 26 -16.21 -5.45 -21.00
CA LEU A 26 -15.10 -5.63 -20.05
C LEU A 26 -14.50 -4.30 -19.57
N ALA A 27 -15.23 -3.19 -19.71
CA ALA A 27 -14.93 -1.96 -19.01
C ALA A 27 -15.22 -2.16 -17.51
N PHE A 28 -14.21 -2.56 -16.74
CA PHE A 28 -14.23 -2.36 -15.29
C PHE A 28 -14.20 -0.86 -15.04
N THR A 29 -15.38 -0.23 -14.97
CA THR A 29 -15.52 1.16 -14.52
C THR A 29 -14.99 1.24 -13.10
N THR A 30 -13.93 2.03 -12.89
CA THR A 30 -13.50 2.43 -11.56
C THR A 30 -14.65 3.10 -10.83
N THR A 31 -14.74 2.89 -9.52
CA THR A 31 -15.73 3.58 -8.70
C THR A 31 -15.32 5.04 -8.51
N PRO A 32 -16.26 5.97 -8.23
CA PRO A 32 -15.91 7.35 -7.92
C PRO A 32 -14.89 7.48 -6.78
N ALA A 33 -14.91 6.57 -5.80
CA ALA A 33 -13.93 6.54 -4.73
C ALA A 33 -12.52 6.16 -5.22
N GLN A 34 -12.43 5.23 -6.17
CA GLN A 34 -11.16 4.87 -6.81
C GLN A 34 -10.60 6.03 -7.64
N ASP A 35 -11.44 6.70 -8.43
CA ASP A 35 -11.01 7.85 -9.24
C ASP A 35 -10.51 9.01 -8.38
N ASN A 36 -11.27 9.38 -7.33
CA ASN A 36 -10.84 10.41 -6.37
C ASN A 36 -9.55 10.01 -5.65
N ALA A 37 -9.39 8.73 -5.29
CA ALA A 37 -8.18 8.24 -4.65
C ALA A 37 -6.96 8.39 -5.57
N VAL A 38 -7.09 8.05 -6.85
CA VAL A 38 -6.03 8.24 -7.85
C VAL A 38 -5.67 9.71 -7.97
N GLN A 39 -6.66 10.58 -8.18
CA GLN A 39 -6.44 12.01 -8.35
C GLN A 39 -5.70 12.63 -7.16
N LEU A 40 -6.17 12.38 -5.94
CA LEU A 40 -5.52 12.90 -4.72
C LEU A 40 -4.12 12.30 -4.53
N TYR A 41 -3.93 11.02 -4.88
CA TYR A 41 -2.63 10.37 -4.79
C TYR A 41 -1.60 10.99 -5.74
N GLU A 42 -2.01 11.32 -6.96
CA GLU A 42 -1.20 11.99 -7.99
C GLU A 42 -0.79 13.41 -7.58
N MET A 43 -1.62 14.11 -6.80
CA MET A 43 -1.30 15.40 -6.19
C MET A 43 -0.29 15.30 -5.03
N GLY A 44 0.23 14.10 -4.75
CA GLY A 44 1.18 13.86 -3.67
C GLY A 44 0.53 13.58 -2.31
N LEU A 45 -0.80 13.45 -2.23
CA LEU A 45 -1.50 13.12 -1.00
C LEU A 45 -1.42 11.61 -0.71
N ASN A 46 -1.28 11.25 0.56
CA ASN A 46 -1.31 9.86 0.98
C ASN A 46 -2.72 9.46 1.39
N VAL A 47 -3.44 8.84 0.46
CA VAL A 47 -4.80 8.38 0.66
C VAL A 47 -4.87 6.94 1.13
N PHE A 48 -5.88 6.61 1.92
CA PHE A 48 -6.17 5.25 2.33
C PHE A 48 -7.67 5.05 2.61
N PRO A 49 -8.19 3.82 2.47
CA PRO A 49 -9.59 3.53 2.73
C PRO A 49 -9.87 3.52 4.24
N VAL A 50 -11.08 3.93 4.60
CA VAL A 50 -11.67 3.79 5.93
C VAL A 50 -13.00 3.06 5.77
N PRO A 51 -13.42 2.19 6.71
CA PRO A 51 -14.75 1.61 6.68
C PRO A 51 -15.84 2.65 6.39
N PHE A 52 -16.78 2.27 5.52
CA PHE A 52 -17.84 3.15 5.04
C PHE A 52 -18.63 3.78 6.20
N ALA A 53 -18.89 5.09 6.10
CA ALA A 53 -19.60 5.88 7.11
C ALA A 53 -18.98 5.81 8.53
N GLN A 54 -17.68 5.51 8.64
CA GLN A 54 -16.95 5.50 9.90
C GLN A 54 -15.75 6.44 9.86
N LYS A 55 -15.26 6.76 11.06
CA LYS A 55 -13.95 7.39 11.30
C LYS A 55 -13.10 6.42 12.12
N GLY A 56 -12.09 5.82 11.48
CA GLY A 56 -11.24 4.79 12.08
C GLY A 56 -11.58 3.37 11.64
N GLY A 57 -10.93 2.35 12.20
CA GLY A 57 -11.14 0.94 11.87
C GLY A 57 -10.15 0.34 10.87
N TRP A 58 -9.52 1.15 10.01
CA TRP A 58 -8.36 0.75 9.20
C TRP A 58 -7.05 0.92 9.99
N PRO A 59 -5.95 0.15 9.74
CA PRO A 59 -4.64 0.33 10.39
C PRO A 59 -3.90 1.61 9.96
N TRP A 60 -4.59 2.75 10.02
CA TRP A 60 -4.18 4.03 9.45
C TRP A 60 -2.91 4.61 10.07
N LYS A 61 -2.61 4.28 11.34
CA LYS A 61 -1.42 4.77 12.05
C LYS A 61 -0.11 4.45 11.33
N GLN A 62 -0.10 3.44 10.46
CA GLN A 62 1.07 3.12 9.64
C GLN A 62 1.35 4.21 8.60
N PHE A 63 0.30 4.82 8.03
CA PHE A 63 0.42 5.86 7.00
C PHE A 63 1.00 7.19 7.50
N GLN A 64 1.16 7.32 8.83
CA GLN A 64 1.99 8.37 9.44
C GLN A 64 3.46 8.31 8.97
N TYR A 65 3.93 7.13 8.53
CA TYR A 65 5.34 6.89 8.19
C TYR A 65 5.55 6.38 6.77
N ILE A 66 4.52 5.82 6.12
CA ILE A 66 4.58 5.25 4.77
C ILE A 66 3.44 5.76 3.90
N ARG A 67 3.61 5.80 2.58
CA ARG A 67 2.50 6.01 1.63
C ARG A 67 1.86 4.69 1.24
N LEU A 68 0.56 4.71 0.92
CA LEU A 68 -0.09 3.58 0.26
C LEU A 68 0.66 3.28 -1.05
N HIS A 69 1.00 2.02 -1.29
CA HIS A 69 1.72 1.65 -2.50
C HIS A 69 0.81 1.83 -3.74
N PRO A 70 1.28 2.42 -4.86
CA PRO A 70 0.44 2.67 -6.04
C PRO A 70 -0.28 1.42 -6.55
N ALA A 71 0.42 0.28 -6.63
CA ALA A 71 -0.17 -1.00 -7.04
C ALA A 71 -1.28 -1.54 -6.10
N GLN A 72 -1.44 -0.95 -4.91
CA GLN A 72 -2.51 -1.29 -3.98
C GLN A 72 -3.65 -0.25 -4.00
N LEU A 73 -3.49 0.87 -4.72
CA LEU A 73 -4.41 2.00 -4.65
C LEU A 73 -5.83 1.59 -5.06
N LEU A 74 -6.02 1.14 -6.30
CA LEU A 74 -7.35 0.72 -6.79
C LEU A 74 -7.94 -0.44 -5.96
N LEU A 75 -7.12 -1.41 -5.57
CA LEU A 75 -7.55 -2.56 -4.78
C LEU A 75 -8.00 -2.16 -3.37
N ALA A 76 -7.31 -1.21 -2.74
CA ALA A 76 -7.64 -0.73 -1.40
C ALA A 76 -8.98 -0.01 -1.36
N PHE A 77 -9.37 0.66 -2.45
CA PHE A 77 -10.64 1.35 -2.59
C PHE A 77 -11.72 0.51 -3.30
N GLN A 78 -11.53 -0.80 -3.40
CA GLN A 78 -12.55 -1.69 -3.96
C GLN A 78 -13.72 -1.85 -2.98
N GLY A 79 -14.95 -1.65 -3.48
CA GLY A 79 -16.16 -1.70 -2.68
C GLY A 79 -16.51 -0.36 -2.03
N GLN A 80 -17.48 -0.37 -1.11
CA GLN A 80 -17.89 0.84 -0.39
C GLN A 80 -16.95 1.12 0.77
N CYS A 81 -16.27 2.26 0.72
CA CYS A 81 -15.41 2.75 1.78
C CYS A 81 -15.41 4.29 1.79
N ASN A 82 -15.05 4.85 2.93
CA ASN A 82 -14.66 6.25 3.04
C ASN A 82 -13.22 6.42 2.53
N LEU A 83 -12.92 7.61 2.02
CA LEU A 83 -11.60 8.05 1.58
C LEU A 83 -10.99 9.01 2.61
N ALA A 84 -9.85 8.63 3.16
CA ALA A 84 -9.09 9.46 4.07
C ALA A 84 -7.79 9.95 3.42
N VAL A 85 -7.39 11.16 3.78
CA VAL A 85 -6.08 11.74 3.44
C VAL A 85 -5.28 11.88 4.73
N MET A 86 -4.07 11.34 4.74
CA MET A 86 -3.11 11.55 5.81
C MET A 86 -2.61 12.99 5.78
N ALA A 87 -2.52 13.66 6.93
CA ALA A 87 -1.86 14.94 7.07
C ALA A 87 -0.39 14.74 7.49
N GLY A 88 0.44 15.73 7.17
CA GLY A 88 1.85 15.77 7.46
C GLY A 88 2.73 15.25 6.33
N ARG A 89 3.92 14.77 6.69
CA ARG A 89 5.04 14.53 5.76
C ARG A 89 4.79 13.51 4.66
N THR A 90 3.87 12.56 4.85
CA THR A 90 3.58 11.54 3.83
C THR A 90 2.66 12.10 2.73
N SER A 91 2.11 13.29 2.94
CA SER A 91 1.30 14.06 2.00
C SER A 91 1.93 15.43 1.73
N ASN A 92 3.24 15.48 1.47
CA ASN A 92 3.93 16.75 1.15
C ASN A 92 3.76 17.86 2.19
N ASN A 93 3.83 17.50 3.49
CA ASN A 93 3.61 18.41 4.62
C ASN A 93 2.23 19.08 4.61
N LEU A 94 1.21 18.38 4.08
CA LEU A 94 -0.17 18.81 4.16
C LEU A 94 -0.57 19.07 5.61
N PHE A 95 -1.25 20.17 5.85
CA PHE A 95 -2.02 20.38 7.07
C PHE A 95 -3.40 20.90 6.71
N ILE A 96 -4.33 20.73 7.64
CA ILE A 96 -5.73 21.09 7.45
C ILE A 96 -6.14 22.07 8.54
N ILE A 97 -6.81 23.16 8.13
CA ILE A 97 -7.60 23.98 9.03
C ILE A 97 -9.00 23.35 9.08
N ASP A 98 -9.28 22.66 10.19
CA ASP A 98 -10.50 21.88 10.42
C ASP A 98 -11.49 22.76 11.21
N CYS A 99 -12.48 23.31 10.50
CA CYS A 99 -13.45 24.27 11.02
C CYS A 99 -14.70 23.50 11.46
N GLU A 100 -15.11 23.65 12.72
CA GLU A 100 -16.30 22.97 13.25
C GLU A 100 -17.61 23.64 12.79
N THR A 101 -17.61 24.96 12.59
CA THR A 101 -18.80 25.77 12.29
C THR A 101 -18.67 26.53 10.98
N GLN A 102 -19.81 26.97 10.45
CA GLN A 102 -19.85 27.85 9.28
C GLN A 102 -19.08 29.17 9.51
N ASP A 103 -19.18 29.75 10.71
CA ASP A 103 -18.52 31.02 11.03
C ASP A 103 -16.99 30.88 11.02
N SER A 104 -16.44 29.82 11.62
CA SER A 104 -14.98 29.58 11.56
C SER A 104 -14.52 29.26 10.15
N PHE A 105 -15.33 28.55 9.36
CA PHE A 105 -15.05 28.28 7.95
C PHE A 105 -15.00 29.56 7.11
N LEU A 106 -15.96 30.48 7.28
CA LEU A 106 -15.99 31.76 6.57
C LEU A 106 -14.81 32.65 7.00
N PHE A 107 -14.56 32.76 8.31
CA PHE A 107 -13.45 33.54 8.84
C PHE A 107 -12.11 33.12 8.21
N HIS A 108 -11.79 31.82 8.20
CA HIS A 108 -10.54 31.35 7.61
C HIS A 108 -10.50 31.49 6.08
N GLY A 109 -11.65 31.37 5.40
CA GLY A 109 -11.75 31.64 3.96
C GLY A 109 -11.42 33.09 3.63
N ASP A 110 -11.93 34.04 4.41
CA ASP A 110 -11.66 35.48 4.24
C ASP A 110 -10.20 35.81 4.51
N GLN A 111 -9.58 35.20 5.54
CA GLN A 111 -8.15 35.39 5.82
C GLN A 111 -7.27 34.84 4.68
N LEU A 112 -7.57 33.64 4.16
CA LEU A 112 -6.85 33.06 3.02
C LEU A 112 -6.99 33.94 1.77
N ALA A 113 -8.20 34.44 1.49
CA ALA A 113 -8.45 35.33 0.36
C ALA A 113 -7.73 36.67 0.51
N ALA A 114 -7.72 37.26 1.70
CA ALA A 114 -7.02 38.50 1.99
C ALA A 114 -5.49 38.35 1.84
N ALA A 115 -4.95 37.18 2.16
CA ALA A 115 -3.55 36.82 1.93
C ALA A 115 -3.24 36.45 0.46
N GLY A 116 -4.23 36.42 -0.43
CA GLY A 116 -4.07 36.03 -1.83
C GLY A 116 -3.76 34.55 -2.04
N ILE A 117 -4.11 33.70 -1.07
CA ILE A 117 -3.85 32.26 -1.11
C ILE A 117 -5.02 31.55 -1.83
N PRO A 118 -4.76 30.75 -2.88
CA PRO A 118 -5.80 29.97 -3.57
C PRO A 118 -6.58 29.07 -2.61
N ILE A 119 -7.88 28.89 -2.82
CA ILE A 119 -8.70 28.14 -1.88
C ILE A 119 -8.88 26.70 -2.34
N TRP A 120 -8.47 25.78 -1.47
CA TRP A 120 -8.80 24.36 -1.53
C TRP A 120 -9.59 23.97 -0.29
N SER A 121 -10.88 23.73 -0.46
CA SER A 121 -11.79 23.52 0.67
C SER A 121 -12.88 22.50 0.43
N VAL A 122 -13.28 21.85 1.52
CA VAL A 122 -14.37 20.88 1.58
C VAL A 122 -15.35 21.36 2.64
N ARG A 123 -16.65 21.23 2.38
CA ARG A 123 -17.68 21.43 3.41
C ARG A 123 -18.06 20.11 4.07
N SER A 124 -18.31 20.16 5.38
CA SER A 124 -18.77 19.04 6.19
C SER A 124 -20.08 19.40 6.91
N GLY A 125 -20.91 18.40 7.26
CA GLY A 125 -22.03 18.61 8.18
C GLY A 125 -23.28 19.37 7.66
N GLY A 126 -23.40 19.63 6.35
CA GLY A 126 -24.59 20.28 5.75
C GLY A 126 -24.49 21.81 5.70
N GLU A 127 -25.62 22.52 5.54
CA GLU A 127 -25.64 23.99 5.32
C GLU A 127 -25.02 24.80 6.48
N LYS A 128 -25.19 24.32 7.72
CA LYS A 128 -24.70 24.96 8.96
C LYS A 128 -23.38 24.37 9.48
N GLY A 129 -22.86 23.33 8.83
CA GLY A 129 -21.60 22.70 9.23
C GLY A 129 -20.39 23.53 8.76
N GLY A 130 -19.24 23.23 9.34
CA GLY A 130 -17.97 23.84 8.94
C GLY A 130 -17.36 23.17 7.71
N GLY A 131 -16.06 22.90 7.79
CA GLY A 131 -15.32 22.38 6.65
C GLY A 131 -13.81 22.35 6.85
N HIS A 132 -13.10 21.92 5.83
CA HIS A 132 -11.65 21.76 5.85
C HIS A 132 -11.02 22.66 4.80
N TYR A 133 -9.93 23.36 5.15
CA TYR A 133 -9.01 23.97 4.18
C TYR A 133 -7.71 23.16 4.11
N TYR A 134 -7.28 22.81 2.90
CA TYR A 134 -6.09 21.99 2.65
C TYR A 134 -4.93 22.89 2.21
N LEU A 135 -3.78 22.79 2.89
CA LEU A 135 -2.62 23.63 2.65
C LEU A 135 -1.33 22.79 2.77
N PHE A 136 -0.38 22.95 1.84
CA PHE A 136 0.98 22.41 2.00
C PHE A 136 1.87 23.42 2.70
N CYS A 137 2.65 23.01 3.70
CA CYS A 137 3.65 23.89 4.31
C CYS A 137 5.03 23.70 3.66
N LYS A 138 5.58 24.80 3.15
CA LYS A 138 6.91 24.83 2.53
C LYS A 138 8.04 24.53 3.52
N GLU A 139 7.92 25.01 4.76
CA GLU A 139 8.98 24.91 5.77
C GLU A 139 9.08 23.54 6.44
N GLY A 140 8.01 22.74 6.39
CA GLY A 140 8.01 21.39 6.94
C GLY A 140 6.68 20.99 7.57
N GLU A 141 6.72 19.92 8.35
CA GLU A 141 5.52 19.37 8.97
C GLU A 141 5.01 20.27 10.11
N ILE A 142 3.74 20.66 10.03
CA ILE A 142 3.02 21.48 11.02
C ILE A 142 2.57 20.62 12.21
N GLY A 143 2.68 21.15 13.42
CA GLY A 143 2.15 20.54 14.64
C GLY A 143 0.62 20.68 14.74
N ASN A 144 0.00 19.82 15.52
CA ASN A 144 -1.45 19.88 15.71
C ASN A 144 -1.82 20.97 16.71
N ILE A 145 -2.96 21.61 16.48
CA ILE A 145 -3.65 22.46 17.46
C ILE A 145 -4.98 21.77 17.77
N PRO A 146 -5.16 21.22 18.99
CA PRO A 146 -6.35 20.45 19.36
C PRO A 146 -7.59 21.36 19.55
N PRO A 147 -8.79 20.77 19.70
CA PRO A 147 -9.99 21.54 20.01
C PRO A 147 -9.83 22.34 21.29
N GLY A 148 -10.39 23.55 21.31
CA GLY A 148 -10.41 24.43 22.47
C GLY A 148 -9.22 25.39 22.58
N GLU A 149 -8.16 25.23 21.77
CA GLU A 149 -7.08 26.23 21.68
C GLU A 149 -7.39 27.35 20.68
N LEU A 150 -8.10 27.03 19.59
CA LEU A 150 -8.68 28.02 18.68
C LEU A 150 -10.20 27.95 18.75
N THR A 151 -10.87 29.08 18.51
CA THR A 151 -12.33 29.17 18.56
C THR A 151 -12.95 28.35 17.42
N GLN A 152 -13.56 27.20 17.75
CA GLN A 152 -14.28 26.35 16.79
C GLN A 152 -13.42 25.92 15.57
N THR A 153 -12.11 25.80 15.79
CA THR A 153 -11.11 25.44 14.78
C THR A 153 -10.07 24.50 15.40
N GLU A 154 -9.65 23.49 14.65
CA GLU A 154 -8.47 22.68 14.91
C GLU A 154 -7.44 22.83 13.78
N ILE A 155 -6.17 22.58 14.08
CA ILE A 155 -5.15 22.36 13.05
C ILE A 155 -4.75 20.89 13.06
N ARG A 156 -4.98 20.21 11.93
CA ARG A 156 -4.57 18.83 11.69
C ARG A 156 -3.30 18.82 10.83
N GLY A 157 -2.15 18.77 11.47
CA GLY A 157 -0.84 18.67 10.81
C GLY A 157 -0.28 17.26 10.93
N SER A 158 0.80 17.10 11.70
CA SER A 158 1.52 15.85 11.85
C SER A 158 0.66 14.73 12.43
N ARG A 159 0.71 13.56 11.79
CA ARG A 159 0.16 12.29 12.32
C ARG A 159 -1.36 12.25 12.51
N CYS A 160 -2.09 13.19 11.90
CA CYS A 160 -3.55 13.21 11.81
C CYS A 160 -4.03 12.81 10.41
N TYR A 161 -5.32 12.51 10.25
CA TYR A 161 -5.94 12.35 8.93
C TYR A 161 -7.32 12.97 8.96
N VAL A 162 -7.83 13.31 7.78
CA VAL A 162 -9.21 13.78 7.59
C VAL A 162 -9.92 12.88 6.59
N LEU A 163 -11.24 12.77 6.75
CA LEU A 163 -12.09 12.25 5.68
C LEU A 163 -12.23 13.34 4.62
N THR A 164 -12.26 12.95 3.36
CA THR A 164 -12.36 13.86 2.21
C THR A 164 -13.39 13.30 1.21
N PRO A 165 -13.91 14.11 0.26
CA PRO A 165 -14.88 13.63 -0.72
C PRO A 165 -14.37 12.39 -1.47
N PRO A 166 -15.26 11.42 -1.81
CA PRO A 166 -16.70 11.41 -1.59
C PRO A 166 -17.13 10.69 -0.29
N SER A 167 -16.34 10.78 0.80
CA SER A 167 -16.65 10.09 2.07
C SER A 167 -17.98 10.50 2.69
N VAL A 168 -18.56 9.61 3.49
CA VAL A 168 -19.73 9.87 4.33
C VAL A 168 -19.28 10.24 5.74
N HIS A 169 -19.75 11.37 6.25
CA HIS A 169 -19.53 11.79 7.63
C HIS A 169 -20.23 10.82 8.60
N PRO A 170 -19.53 10.27 9.61
CA PRO A 170 -20.08 9.22 10.47
C PRO A 170 -21.30 9.68 11.27
N ASP A 171 -21.27 10.89 11.84
CA ASP A 171 -22.32 11.34 12.76
C ASP A 171 -23.54 11.94 12.03
N THR A 172 -23.34 12.59 10.89
CA THR A 172 -24.40 13.33 10.18
C THR A 172 -24.93 12.60 8.95
N GLY A 173 -24.20 11.59 8.45
CA GLY A 173 -24.53 10.89 7.19
C GLY A 173 -24.34 11.75 5.93
N VAL A 174 -23.89 13.00 6.07
CA VAL A 174 -23.67 13.92 4.94
C VAL A 174 -22.41 13.52 4.19
N ILE A 175 -22.48 13.55 2.86
CA ILE A 175 -21.32 13.29 2.00
C ILE A 175 -20.45 14.54 1.98
N TYR A 176 -19.15 14.38 2.25
CA TYR A 176 -18.16 15.44 2.07
C TYR A 176 -18.13 15.86 0.60
N GLN A 177 -18.19 17.16 0.33
CA GLN A 177 -18.14 17.72 -1.03
C GLN A 177 -17.10 18.83 -1.14
N TRP A 178 -16.40 18.88 -2.28
CA TRP A 178 -15.51 19.99 -2.62
C TRP A 178 -16.34 21.28 -2.71
N HIS A 179 -15.93 22.29 -1.95
CA HIS A 179 -16.56 23.61 -1.95
C HIS A 179 -15.84 24.57 -2.90
N LYS A 180 -14.50 24.58 -2.84
CA LYS A 180 -13.62 25.29 -3.77
C LYS A 180 -12.36 24.47 -4.01
N HIS A 181 -11.84 24.56 -5.22
CA HIS A 181 -10.72 23.76 -5.69
C HIS A 181 -9.92 24.58 -6.71
N ASP A 182 -9.28 25.64 -6.24
CA ASP A 182 -8.50 26.54 -7.09
C ASP A 182 -7.18 25.85 -7.50
N GLY A 183 -6.94 25.72 -8.81
CA GLY A 183 -5.77 25.02 -9.35
C GLY A 183 -5.81 23.50 -9.21
N ASP A 184 -4.69 22.86 -9.52
CA ASP A 184 -4.60 21.39 -9.66
C ASP A 184 -4.21 20.66 -8.36
N ALA A 185 -3.86 21.37 -7.29
CA ALA A 185 -3.46 20.80 -6.00
C ALA A 185 -3.64 21.84 -4.87
N PRO A 186 -3.65 21.42 -3.58
CA PRO A 186 -3.63 22.34 -2.46
C PRO A 186 -2.50 23.38 -2.59
N PRO A 187 -2.75 24.66 -2.23
CA PRO A 187 -1.73 25.70 -2.30
C PRO A 187 -0.56 25.39 -1.35
N THR A 188 0.65 25.72 -1.80
CA THR A 188 1.83 25.73 -0.93
C THR A 188 2.01 27.10 -0.31
N VAL A 189 2.07 27.14 1.02
CA VAL A 189 2.13 28.37 1.82
C VAL A 189 3.36 28.37 2.72
N SER A 190 3.85 29.57 3.04
CA SER A 190 4.77 29.78 4.14
C SER A 190 3.99 29.99 5.43
N LEU A 191 4.59 29.60 6.56
CA LEU A 191 4.10 29.98 7.89
C LEU A 191 3.91 31.50 8.04
N HIS A 192 4.71 32.31 7.33
CA HIS A 192 4.62 33.76 7.38
C HIS A 192 3.38 34.33 6.69
N ASP A 193 2.76 33.55 5.79
CA ASP A 193 1.55 33.95 5.06
C ASP A 193 0.28 33.70 5.89
N LEU A 194 0.41 33.07 7.07
CA LEU A 194 -0.68 32.62 7.95
C LEU A 194 -0.56 33.21 9.36
N ASP A 195 -0.35 34.51 9.46
CA ASP A 195 -0.06 35.22 10.71
C ASP A 195 -1.19 35.16 11.76
N TRP A 196 -2.44 34.96 11.33
CA TRP A 196 -3.59 34.78 12.23
C TRP A 196 -3.64 33.40 12.91
N LEU A 197 -2.77 32.46 12.53
CA LEU A 197 -2.69 31.12 13.13
C LEU A 197 -1.38 30.95 13.92
N PRO A 198 -1.41 30.45 15.17
CA PRO A 198 -0.22 30.24 15.99
C PRO A 198 0.50 28.92 15.61
N LEU A 199 0.83 28.75 14.33
CA LEU A 199 1.40 27.52 13.78
C LEU A 199 2.84 27.28 14.26
N LYS A 200 3.18 26.00 14.49
CA LYS A 200 4.52 25.56 14.91
C LYS A 200 4.96 24.36 14.09
N LEU A 201 6.24 24.31 13.70
CA LEU A 201 6.83 23.14 13.05
C LEU A 201 7.16 22.06 14.07
N VAL A 202 6.94 20.79 13.71
CA VAL A 202 7.21 19.64 14.60
C VAL A 202 8.71 19.43 14.82
N THR A 203 9.58 19.64 13.83
CA THR A 203 11.06 19.71 14.01
C THR A 203 11.75 20.38 12.81
N LYS A 204 12.81 21.17 13.07
CA LYS A 204 13.67 21.85 12.08
C LYS A 204 14.63 20.89 11.35
N THR A 205 14.13 20.02 10.47
CA THR A 205 15.00 19.28 9.56
C THR A 205 14.64 19.61 8.12
N LYS A 206 15.38 20.58 7.55
CA LYS A 206 15.42 20.81 6.11
C LYS A 206 15.83 19.51 5.43
N ARG A 207 14.88 18.85 4.77
CA ARG A 207 15.18 17.96 3.66
C ARG A 207 14.34 18.38 2.48
N VAL A 208 15.05 18.75 1.41
CA VAL A 208 14.51 18.70 0.06
C VAL A 208 14.10 17.26 -0.17
N VAL A 209 12.80 16.98 -0.18
CA VAL A 209 12.28 15.69 -0.58
C VAL A 209 12.54 15.59 -2.08
N GLN A 210 13.49 14.75 -2.48
CA GLN A 210 13.47 14.22 -3.84
C GLN A 210 12.30 13.25 -3.89
N GLU A 211 11.26 13.69 -4.60
CA GLU A 211 10.09 12.94 -5.05
C GLU A 211 10.48 11.55 -5.55
N PRO A 212 9.93 10.45 -5.01
CA PRO A 212 9.69 9.25 -5.79
C PRO A 212 8.42 9.51 -6.62
N THR A 213 8.59 10.04 -7.83
CA THR A 213 7.50 10.12 -8.81
C THR A 213 7.06 8.72 -9.21
N ALA A 214 5.77 8.54 -9.53
CA ALA A 214 5.09 7.28 -9.90
C ALA A 214 5.66 6.56 -11.16
N PHE A 215 6.80 7.01 -11.66
CA PHE A 215 7.46 6.61 -12.88
C PHE A 215 8.99 6.49 -12.70
N SER A 216 9.47 6.30 -11.46
CA SER A 216 10.91 6.22 -11.13
C SER A 216 11.70 5.18 -11.95
N ASP A 217 10.99 4.15 -12.41
CA ASP A 217 11.52 3.05 -13.21
C ASP A 217 11.61 3.38 -14.71
N LEU A 218 10.90 4.42 -15.16
CA LEU A 218 10.98 4.92 -16.53
C LEU A 218 12.29 5.68 -16.78
N SER A 219 12.73 5.68 -18.03
CA SER A 219 13.91 6.43 -18.45
C SER A 219 13.74 7.93 -18.22
N ARG A 220 14.86 8.64 -18.06
CA ARG A 220 14.83 10.12 -17.93
C ARG A 220 14.18 10.78 -19.15
N ALA A 221 14.34 10.20 -20.33
CA ALA A 221 13.74 10.70 -21.57
C ALA A 221 12.21 10.56 -21.55
N THR A 222 11.69 9.42 -21.08
CA THR A 222 10.25 9.19 -20.92
C THR A 222 9.65 10.14 -19.87
N LEU A 223 10.33 10.32 -18.73
CA LEU A 223 9.92 11.30 -17.72
C LEU A 223 9.91 12.73 -18.27
N GLN A 224 10.95 13.11 -19.01
CA GLN A 224 11.04 14.42 -19.64
C GLN A 224 9.93 14.63 -20.69
N PHE A 225 9.61 13.61 -21.47
CA PHE A 225 8.48 13.65 -22.40
C PHE A 225 7.16 13.81 -21.64
N ILE A 226 6.94 13.07 -20.55
CA ILE A 226 5.74 13.18 -19.74
C ILE A 226 5.59 14.60 -19.14
N THR A 227 6.69 15.18 -18.65
CA THR A 227 6.64 16.49 -17.98
C THR A 227 6.61 17.67 -18.95
N ALA A 228 7.33 17.59 -20.08
CA ALA A 228 7.62 18.75 -20.93
C ALA A 228 7.24 18.54 -22.40
N GLY A 229 6.71 17.38 -22.78
CA GLY A 229 6.41 17.04 -24.16
C GLY A 229 7.66 16.88 -25.03
N ALA A 230 7.51 17.07 -26.33
CA ALA A 230 8.60 16.95 -27.31
C ALA A 230 8.65 18.15 -28.27
N PRO A 231 9.86 18.59 -28.66
CA PRO A 231 10.03 19.66 -29.64
C PRO A 231 9.54 19.25 -31.04
N GLU A 232 9.28 20.26 -31.87
CA GLU A 232 8.86 20.08 -33.26
C GLU A 232 9.84 19.20 -34.05
N GLY A 233 9.31 18.22 -34.80
CA GLY A 233 10.10 17.23 -35.54
C GLY A 233 10.49 15.96 -34.76
N GLN A 234 10.35 15.93 -33.42
CA GLN A 234 10.68 14.73 -32.61
C GLN A 234 9.47 14.08 -31.90
N ARG A 235 8.28 14.63 -32.11
CA ARG A 235 7.05 14.33 -31.35
C ARG A 235 6.64 12.85 -31.42
N ASN A 236 6.54 12.28 -32.62
CA ASN A 236 6.13 10.88 -32.79
C ASN A 236 7.19 9.91 -32.26
N ASN A 237 8.47 10.17 -32.54
CA ASN A 237 9.58 9.34 -32.04
C ASN A 237 9.65 9.35 -30.50
N ALA A 238 9.46 10.51 -29.88
CA ALA A 238 9.43 10.63 -28.43
C ALA A 238 8.23 9.89 -27.81
N LEU A 239 7.05 10.00 -28.41
CA LEU A 239 5.86 9.23 -28.02
C LEU A 239 6.10 7.72 -28.14
N PHE A 240 6.65 7.26 -29.27
CA PHE A 240 6.94 5.84 -29.51
C PHE A 240 7.97 5.30 -28.50
N ALA A 241 9.04 6.06 -28.23
CA ALA A 241 10.06 5.68 -27.27
C ALA A 241 9.50 5.62 -25.84
N ALA A 242 8.71 6.61 -25.43
CA ALA A 242 8.03 6.64 -24.15
C ALA A 242 7.06 5.46 -23.99
N ALA A 243 6.29 5.14 -25.03
CA ALA A 243 5.36 4.02 -25.04
C ALA A 243 6.07 2.66 -24.99
N CYS A 244 7.20 2.50 -25.70
CA CYS A 244 8.04 1.31 -25.61
C CYS A 244 8.65 1.13 -24.21
N ASP A 245 9.05 2.22 -23.57
CA ASP A 245 9.62 2.20 -22.21
C ASP A 245 8.56 1.85 -21.16
N MET A 246 7.35 2.40 -21.28
CA MET A 246 6.21 2.02 -20.43
C MET A 246 5.80 0.56 -20.67
N ALA A 247 5.69 0.11 -21.91
CA ALA A 247 5.42 -1.29 -22.23
C ALA A 247 6.51 -2.23 -21.68
N GLY A 248 7.78 -1.83 -21.78
CA GLY A 248 8.91 -2.58 -21.23
C GLY A 248 8.90 -2.67 -19.70
N ASN A 249 8.30 -1.70 -19.02
CA ASN A 249 8.11 -1.69 -17.57
C ASN A 249 6.76 -2.31 -17.12
N ASN A 250 6.10 -3.11 -17.98
CA ASN A 250 4.83 -3.79 -17.72
C ASN A 250 3.63 -2.86 -17.43
N TYR A 251 3.69 -1.59 -17.84
CA TYR A 251 2.48 -0.77 -17.90
C TYR A 251 1.60 -1.27 -19.04
N ASP A 252 0.31 -1.47 -18.76
CA ASP A 252 -0.62 -1.91 -19.79
C ASP A 252 -0.90 -0.80 -20.83
N TYR A 253 -1.48 -1.21 -21.96
CA TYR A 253 -1.82 -0.30 -23.06
C TYR A 253 -2.75 0.83 -22.59
N TYR A 254 -3.67 0.54 -21.69
CA TYR A 254 -4.64 1.51 -21.18
C TYR A 254 -3.96 2.62 -20.38
N THR A 255 -3.17 2.23 -19.37
CA THR A 255 -2.39 3.16 -18.52
C THR A 255 -1.45 4.00 -19.36
N THR A 256 -0.76 3.36 -20.31
CA THR A 256 0.16 4.07 -21.23
C THR A 256 -0.57 5.05 -22.13
N SER A 257 -1.76 4.68 -22.61
CA SER A 257 -2.61 5.57 -23.41
C SER A 257 -3.13 6.76 -22.60
N GLN A 258 -3.54 6.56 -21.34
CA GLN A 258 -4.01 7.63 -20.46
C GLN A 258 -2.90 8.64 -20.17
N VAL A 259 -1.68 8.16 -19.94
CA VAL A 259 -0.53 9.03 -19.65
C VAL A 259 -0.05 9.75 -20.89
N LEU A 260 0.22 9.06 -22.00
CA LEU A 260 0.95 9.65 -23.13
C LEU A 260 0.06 10.37 -24.14
N THR A 261 -1.23 10.04 -24.25
CA THR A 261 -2.13 10.66 -25.24
C THR A 261 -2.34 12.16 -25.02
N PRO A 262 -2.63 12.66 -23.81
CA PRO A 262 -2.82 14.10 -23.59
C PRO A 262 -1.57 14.91 -23.93
N ILE A 263 -0.39 14.37 -23.64
CA ILE A 263 0.92 14.98 -23.85
C ILE A 263 1.28 15.01 -25.34
N ALA A 264 1.01 13.91 -26.05
CA ALA A 264 1.20 13.87 -27.50
C ALA A 264 0.25 14.84 -28.23
N ARG A 265 -0.99 14.98 -27.74
CA ARG A 265 -1.96 15.96 -28.25
C ARG A 265 -1.52 17.40 -28.00
N SER A 266 -0.99 17.71 -26.82
CA SER A 266 -0.47 19.06 -26.53
C SER A 266 0.78 19.39 -27.35
N CYS A 267 1.54 18.38 -27.77
CA CYS A 267 2.61 18.53 -28.76
C CYS A 267 2.10 18.72 -30.20
N GLY A 268 0.81 18.58 -30.47
CA GLY A 268 0.21 18.77 -31.80
C GLY A 268 0.19 17.52 -32.69
N LEU A 269 0.30 16.31 -32.12
CA LEU A 269 0.08 15.07 -32.88
C LEU A 269 -1.43 14.79 -33.05
N PRO A 270 -1.87 14.32 -34.23
CA PRO A 270 -3.26 13.96 -34.47
C PRO A 270 -3.61 12.61 -33.82
N ASN A 271 -4.87 12.47 -33.39
CA ASN A 271 -5.33 11.34 -32.56
C ASN A 271 -5.17 9.96 -33.22
N ASN A 272 -5.28 9.89 -34.55
CA ASN A 272 -5.03 8.66 -35.31
C ASN A 272 -3.56 8.25 -35.23
N GLU A 273 -2.64 9.19 -35.45
CA GLU A 273 -1.19 8.96 -35.38
C GLU A 273 -0.76 8.56 -33.97
N ILE A 274 -1.30 9.21 -32.93
CA ILE A 274 -1.05 8.84 -31.53
C ILE A 274 -1.46 7.38 -31.28
N ARG A 275 -2.67 7.01 -31.70
CA ARG A 275 -3.21 5.66 -31.50
C ARG A 275 -2.37 4.61 -32.22
N ASP A 276 -1.96 4.89 -33.45
CA ASP A 276 -1.16 3.97 -34.25
C ASP A 276 0.25 3.81 -33.68
N THR A 277 0.85 4.90 -33.18
CA THR A 277 2.15 4.88 -32.50
C THR A 277 2.09 4.07 -31.21
N LEU A 278 1.06 4.26 -30.37
CA LEU A 278 0.86 3.46 -29.16
C LEU A 278 0.65 1.99 -29.50
N ARG A 279 -0.20 1.68 -30.49
CA ARG A 279 -0.43 0.30 -30.93
C ARG A 279 0.84 -0.37 -31.45
N SER A 280 1.65 0.37 -32.20
CA SER A 280 2.95 -0.10 -32.68
C SER A 280 3.92 -0.40 -31.53
N ALA A 281 3.94 0.44 -30.50
CA ALA A 281 4.78 0.22 -29.32
C ALA A 281 4.40 -1.09 -28.59
N PHE A 282 3.11 -1.42 -28.51
CA PHE A 282 2.59 -2.64 -27.87
C PHE A 282 2.48 -3.87 -28.80
N SER A 283 2.75 -3.72 -30.10
CA SER A 283 2.64 -4.81 -31.07
C SER A 283 3.69 -5.92 -30.90
N GLN A 284 4.74 -5.64 -30.13
CA GLN A 284 5.84 -6.57 -29.86
C GLN A 284 6.19 -6.52 -28.37
N PRO A 285 6.72 -7.63 -27.80
CA PRO A 285 7.29 -7.60 -26.46
C PRO A 285 8.38 -6.53 -26.37
N ARG A 286 8.33 -5.70 -25.33
CA ARG A 286 9.33 -4.66 -25.06
C ARG A 286 10.10 -5.00 -23.80
N THR A 287 11.34 -4.52 -23.75
CA THR A 287 12.18 -4.59 -22.56
C THR A 287 12.32 -3.17 -22.00
N PRO A 288 12.39 -3.01 -20.67
CA PRO A 288 12.48 -1.69 -20.06
C PRO A 288 13.79 -0.99 -20.49
N VAL A 289 13.72 0.31 -20.82
CA VAL A 289 14.87 1.05 -21.37
C VAL A 289 15.94 1.25 -20.31
N ARG A 290 15.52 1.43 -19.06
CA ARG A 290 16.40 1.13 -17.93
C ARG A 290 16.40 -0.38 -17.76
N PRO A 291 17.56 -1.06 -17.90
CA PRO A 291 17.65 -2.44 -17.42
C PRO A 291 17.25 -2.37 -15.96
N ILE A 292 16.14 -3.02 -15.60
CA ILE A 292 15.85 -3.29 -14.20
C ILE A 292 17.14 -3.94 -13.71
N THR A 293 17.85 -3.30 -12.79
CA THR A 293 18.99 -3.92 -12.12
C THR A 293 18.42 -5.04 -11.27
N ASN A 294 18.08 -6.14 -11.94
CA ASN A 294 17.43 -7.35 -11.50
C ASN A 294 16.10 -7.09 -10.75
N PRO A 295 14.91 -7.46 -11.28
CA PRO A 295 13.70 -7.54 -10.47
C PRO A 295 13.89 -8.70 -9.49
N LYS A 296 14.65 -8.45 -8.43
CA LYS A 296 14.74 -9.30 -7.27
C LYS A 296 13.31 -9.47 -6.81
N GLN A 297 12.77 -10.70 -6.85
CA GLN A 297 11.53 -11.03 -6.17
C GLN A 297 11.45 -10.23 -4.86
N PRO A 298 10.29 -9.65 -4.50
CA PRO A 298 10.16 -8.95 -3.23
C PRO A 298 10.77 -9.85 -2.15
N GLN A 299 11.84 -9.38 -1.48
CA GLN A 299 12.68 -10.25 -0.65
C GLN A 299 11.84 -11.02 0.38
N TRP A 300 10.73 -10.41 0.84
CA TRP A 300 9.75 -11.01 1.72
C TRP A 300 9.13 -12.31 1.19
N LYS A 301 8.87 -12.47 -0.12
CA LYS A 301 8.24 -13.70 -0.67
C LYS A 301 9.19 -14.89 -0.57
N ALA A 302 10.44 -14.70 -0.96
CA ALA A 302 11.50 -15.68 -0.77
C ALA A 302 11.69 -16.03 0.72
N VAL A 303 11.52 -15.05 1.61
CA VAL A 303 11.53 -15.27 3.06
C VAL A 303 10.36 -16.14 3.53
N ILE A 304 9.15 -15.91 3.02
CA ILE A 304 7.96 -16.71 3.36
C ILE A 304 8.09 -18.15 2.89
N GLU A 305 8.51 -18.35 1.65
CA GLU A 305 8.76 -19.69 1.12
C GLU A 305 9.84 -20.41 1.94
N PHE A 306 10.91 -19.70 2.31
CA PHE A 306 11.89 -20.22 3.25
C PHE A 306 11.27 -20.59 4.60
N ILE A 307 10.46 -19.70 5.20
CA ILE A 307 9.83 -19.94 6.51
C ILE A 307 9.02 -21.23 6.50
N GLN A 308 8.37 -21.56 5.38
CA GLN A 308 7.60 -22.78 5.19
C GLN A 308 8.49 -24.02 5.03
N LEU A 309 9.59 -23.90 4.29
CA LEU A 309 10.49 -25.03 3.99
C LEU A 309 11.57 -25.27 5.04
N HIS A 310 11.90 -24.28 5.87
CA HIS A 310 12.98 -24.35 6.84
C HIS A 310 12.58 -25.17 8.07
N ALA A 311 13.48 -26.05 8.53
CA ALA A 311 13.24 -26.89 9.68
C ALA A 311 13.59 -26.16 11.00
N TRP A 312 12.58 -25.71 11.73
CA TRP A 312 12.72 -24.91 12.96
C TRP A 312 12.93 -25.76 14.22
N LYS A 313 14.02 -26.56 14.23
CA LYS A 313 14.25 -27.65 15.21
C LYS A 313 14.65 -27.19 16.64
N GLN A 314 15.15 -25.97 16.80
CA GLN A 314 15.63 -25.46 18.09
C GLN A 314 14.49 -25.07 19.05
N ARG A 315 14.79 -24.97 20.36
CA ARG A 315 13.81 -24.55 21.41
C ARG A 315 13.12 -23.23 21.07
N THR A 316 13.82 -22.29 20.41
CA THR A 316 13.30 -20.99 19.99
C THR A 316 12.81 -20.96 18.54
N GLY A 317 12.88 -22.07 17.80
CA GLY A 317 12.64 -22.10 16.36
C GLY A 317 11.29 -21.54 15.94
N GLN A 318 10.20 -21.89 16.65
CA GLN A 318 8.87 -21.35 16.33
C GLN A 318 8.71 -19.86 16.69
N THR A 319 9.47 -19.38 17.68
CA THR A 319 9.53 -17.95 17.99
C THR A 319 10.24 -17.20 16.87
N ASP A 320 11.40 -17.71 16.44
CA ASP A 320 12.23 -17.11 15.39
C ASP A 320 11.50 -17.15 14.03
N ARG A 321 10.77 -18.23 13.73
CA ARG A 321 9.84 -18.35 12.60
C ARG A 321 8.82 -17.21 12.59
N ALA A 322 8.14 -16.99 13.72
CA ALA A 322 7.08 -16.00 13.82
C ALA A 322 7.60 -14.56 13.71
N VAL A 323 8.77 -14.27 14.29
CA VAL A 323 9.41 -12.96 14.18
C VAL A 323 9.90 -12.72 12.75
N LEU A 324 10.49 -13.72 12.09
CA LEU A 324 10.89 -13.59 10.69
C LEU A 324 9.69 -13.42 9.75
N ALA A 325 8.56 -14.09 10.03
CA ALA A 325 7.30 -13.87 9.31
C ALA A 325 6.74 -12.45 9.51
N ALA A 326 6.79 -11.93 10.74
CA ALA A 326 6.42 -10.55 11.03
C ALA A 326 7.33 -9.54 10.30
N CYS A 327 8.64 -9.81 10.21
CA CYS A 327 9.57 -9.03 9.40
C CYS A 327 9.22 -9.09 7.91
N ALA A 328 8.89 -10.26 7.37
CA ALA A 328 8.43 -10.42 6.00
C ALA A 328 7.16 -9.61 5.72
N GLU A 329 6.22 -9.59 6.65
CA GLU A 329 5.01 -8.76 6.55
C GLU A 329 5.34 -7.26 6.58
N ARG A 330 6.29 -6.83 7.42
CA ARG A 330 6.77 -5.42 7.43
C ARG A 330 7.46 -5.03 6.13
N ALA A 331 8.27 -5.92 5.58
CA ALA A 331 8.91 -5.73 4.28
C ALA A 331 7.89 -5.68 3.14
N ARG A 332 6.85 -6.52 3.19
CA ARG A 332 5.73 -6.51 2.24
C ARG A 332 5.01 -5.16 2.21
N LEU A 333 4.84 -4.54 3.37
CA LEU A 333 4.09 -3.29 3.51
C LEU A 333 4.90 -2.02 3.21
N GLY A 334 6.23 -2.07 3.17
CA GLY A 334 7.03 -0.83 3.02
C GLY A 334 8.54 -1.00 2.99
N SER A 335 9.06 -1.94 2.18
CA SER A 335 10.48 -1.95 1.81
C SER A 335 10.81 -0.85 0.79
N ASN A 336 12.02 -0.27 0.88
CA ASN A 336 12.56 0.60 -0.17
C ASN A 336 13.25 -0.21 -1.30
N GLU A 337 13.76 0.49 -2.31
CA GLU A 337 14.48 -0.06 -3.48
C GLU A 337 15.71 -0.91 -3.14
N HIS A 338 16.29 -0.74 -1.94
CA HIS A 338 17.41 -1.54 -1.46
C HIS A 338 16.97 -2.76 -0.63
N GLY A 339 15.66 -2.99 -0.48
CA GLY A 339 15.09 -4.05 0.34
C GLY A 339 15.17 -3.77 1.85
N VAL A 340 15.45 -2.53 2.24
CA VAL A 340 15.44 -2.11 3.66
C VAL A 340 14.01 -1.75 4.04
N PHE A 341 13.53 -2.26 5.17
CA PHE A 341 12.19 -2.02 5.69
C PHE A 341 12.23 -1.56 7.14
N ARG A 342 11.23 -0.77 7.51
CA ARG A 342 11.08 -0.25 8.88
C ARG A 342 10.19 -1.16 9.70
N ALA A 343 10.71 -1.60 10.85
CA ALA A 343 9.96 -2.41 11.80
C ALA A 343 10.39 -2.12 13.24
N SER A 344 9.48 -1.56 14.04
CA SER A 344 9.73 -1.39 15.47
C SER A 344 9.54 -2.70 16.22
N THR A 345 10.24 -2.87 17.36
CA THR A 345 10.05 -4.03 18.23
C THR A 345 8.60 -4.20 18.68
N ARG A 346 7.85 -3.10 18.84
CA ARG A 346 6.43 -3.13 19.19
C ARG A 346 5.58 -3.72 18.08
N GLU A 347 5.75 -3.26 16.84
CA GLU A 347 4.98 -3.78 15.71
C GLU A 347 5.28 -5.24 15.44
N LEU A 348 6.56 -5.63 15.52
CA LEU A 348 6.95 -7.02 15.37
C LEU A 348 6.37 -7.88 16.50
N ALA A 349 6.27 -7.36 17.72
CA ALA A 349 5.61 -8.02 18.84
C ALA A 349 4.10 -8.20 18.59
N GLU A 350 3.43 -7.18 18.07
CA GLU A 350 2.00 -7.25 17.71
C GLU A 350 1.75 -8.25 16.56
N LEU A 351 2.52 -8.16 15.47
CA LEU A 351 2.41 -9.04 14.30
C LEU A 351 2.76 -10.50 14.63
N ALA A 352 3.77 -10.73 15.48
CA ALA A 352 4.18 -12.06 15.88
C ALA A 352 3.40 -12.62 17.08
N ARG A 353 2.51 -11.83 17.71
CA ARG A 353 1.84 -12.12 19.00
C ARG A 353 2.85 -12.58 20.07
N LEU A 354 3.88 -11.77 20.31
CA LEU A 354 4.95 -12.04 21.28
C LEU A 354 5.20 -10.82 22.17
N THR A 355 5.88 -11.03 23.29
CA THR A 355 6.35 -9.89 24.10
C THR A 355 7.51 -9.18 23.39
N LYS A 356 7.67 -7.88 23.63
CA LYS A 356 8.79 -7.09 23.09
C LYS A 356 10.14 -7.70 23.44
N ASN A 357 10.33 -8.19 24.67
CA ASN A 357 11.57 -8.84 25.09
C ASN A 357 11.86 -10.11 24.29
N THR A 358 10.85 -10.94 24.06
CA THR A 358 10.97 -12.15 23.24
C THR A 358 11.34 -11.82 21.80
N VAL A 359 10.76 -10.77 21.23
CA VAL A 359 11.09 -10.28 19.89
C VAL A 359 12.52 -9.76 19.84
N SER A 360 12.94 -8.94 20.80
CA SER A 360 14.32 -8.43 20.85
C SER A 360 15.36 -9.55 20.87
N SER A 361 15.17 -10.57 21.72
CA SER A 361 16.08 -11.73 21.75
C SER A 361 16.03 -12.55 20.45
N SER A 362 14.87 -12.63 19.80
CA SER A 362 14.72 -13.32 18.51
C SER A 362 15.40 -12.57 17.37
N LEU A 363 15.27 -11.25 17.30
CA LEU A 363 15.97 -10.41 16.32
C LEU A 363 17.48 -10.55 16.43
N GLN A 364 18.03 -10.58 17.66
CA GLN A 364 19.45 -10.84 17.89
C GLN A 364 19.89 -12.20 17.33
N ARG A 365 19.14 -13.28 17.58
CA ARG A 365 19.43 -14.61 17.03
C ARG A 365 19.33 -14.64 15.51
N LEU A 366 18.26 -14.09 14.94
CA LEU A 366 18.06 -14.02 13.48
C LEU A 366 19.16 -13.20 12.79
N GLN A 367 19.71 -12.20 13.47
CA GLN A 367 20.87 -11.44 12.99
C GLN A 367 22.18 -12.26 13.08
N GLN A 368 22.42 -12.96 14.18
CA GLN A 368 23.59 -13.82 14.36
C GLN A 368 23.63 -14.96 13.32
N GLU A 369 22.48 -15.56 13.02
CA GLU A 369 22.32 -16.58 11.97
C GLU A 369 22.36 -16.01 10.54
N GLY A 370 22.42 -14.67 10.41
CA GLY A 370 22.53 -13.99 9.11
C GLY A 370 21.23 -13.95 8.30
N PHE A 371 20.07 -14.18 8.92
CA PHE A 371 18.76 -14.02 8.29
C PHE A 371 18.35 -12.55 8.17
N LEU A 372 18.76 -11.72 9.13
CA LEU A 372 18.49 -10.29 9.17
C LEU A 372 19.78 -9.48 9.33
N VAL A 373 19.78 -8.27 8.77
CA VAL A 373 20.83 -7.27 8.91
C VAL A 373 20.20 -6.01 9.47
N PHE A 374 20.79 -5.48 10.53
CA PHE A 374 20.40 -4.21 11.10
C PHE A 374 20.99 -3.06 10.28
N CYS A 375 20.15 -2.15 9.79
CA CYS A 375 20.53 -1.06 8.89
C CYS A 375 20.50 0.32 9.57
N GLY A 376 20.43 0.35 10.90
CA GLY A 376 20.34 1.57 11.69
C GLY A 376 18.90 1.90 12.10
N HIS A 377 18.68 3.17 12.41
CA HIS A 377 17.41 3.65 12.94
C HIS A 377 16.71 4.56 11.92
N ASP A 378 15.40 4.42 11.85
CA ASP A 378 14.54 5.36 11.15
C ASP A 378 14.67 6.73 11.81
N LYS A 379 15.08 7.72 11.02
CA LYS A 379 15.39 9.07 11.52
C LYS A 379 14.18 9.80 12.12
N THR A 380 12.96 9.31 11.87
CA THR A 380 11.72 9.98 12.25
C THR A 380 10.94 9.30 13.37
N SER A 381 11.17 8.01 13.59
CA SER A 381 10.44 7.23 14.58
C SER A 381 11.35 6.44 15.52
N THR A 382 12.67 6.59 15.37
CA THR A 382 13.73 5.82 16.06
C THR A 382 13.59 4.30 15.97
N ALA A 383 12.66 3.80 15.16
CA ALA A 383 12.45 2.38 14.94
C ALA A 383 13.61 1.77 14.16
N HIS A 384 13.82 0.48 14.34
CA HIS A 384 14.87 -0.23 13.63
C HIS A 384 14.56 -0.35 12.13
N LEU A 385 15.60 -0.17 11.32
CA LEU A 385 15.63 -0.50 9.90
C LEU A 385 16.29 -1.85 9.73
N TRP A 386 15.66 -2.74 8.98
CA TRP A 386 16.10 -4.10 8.76
C TRP A 386 16.22 -4.41 7.28
N GLN A 387 17.09 -5.34 6.94
CA GLN A 387 17.20 -5.94 5.62
C GLN A 387 17.35 -7.45 5.78
N PHE A 388 16.86 -8.24 4.83
CA PHE A 388 17.14 -9.67 4.83
C PHE A 388 18.57 -9.96 4.38
N GLY A 389 19.22 -10.93 5.02
CA GLY A 389 20.62 -11.26 4.72
C GLY A 389 20.82 -11.71 3.28
N LYS A 390 21.82 -11.15 2.60
CA LYS A 390 22.11 -11.48 1.18
C LYS A 390 22.47 -12.97 0.99
N ARG A 391 23.20 -13.57 1.92
CA ARG A 391 23.56 -15.01 1.90
C ARG A 391 22.31 -15.90 2.00
N PHE A 392 21.35 -15.46 2.80
CA PHE A 392 20.06 -16.11 2.99
C PHE A 392 19.17 -16.04 1.74
N LEU A 393 19.19 -14.91 1.03
CA LEU A 393 18.42 -14.73 -0.21
C LEU A 393 19.06 -15.38 -1.46
N ARG A 394 20.37 -15.68 -1.45
CA ARG A 394 21.15 -16.09 -2.64
C ARG A 394 20.64 -17.36 -3.36
N TYR A 395 19.90 -18.23 -2.67
CA TYR A 395 19.41 -19.51 -3.20
C TYR A 395 17.90 -19.55 -3.47
N ARG A 396 17.22 -18.40 -3.42
CA ARG A 396 15.74 -18.31 -3.41
C ARG A 396 15.18 -17.33 -4.44
N TYR A 397 16.03 -16.78 -5.31
CA TYR A 397 15.59 -15.99 -6.46
C TYR A 397 15.20 -16.95 -7.58
N THR A 398 13.91 -17.03 -7.93
CA THR A 398 13.45 -17.77 -9.10
C THR A 398 12.62 -16.86 -10.02
N ASP A 399 12.81 -17.01 -11.33
CA ASP A 399 12.28 -16.13 -12.39
C ASP A 399 10.80 -16.42 -12.77
N THR A 400 9.94 -16.81 -11.82
CA THR A 400 8.53 -17.13 -12.13
C THR A 400 7.57 -15.96 -11.89
N PRO A 401 6.64 -15.67 -12.83
CA PRO A 401 5.63 -14.63 -12.70
C PRO A 401 4.50 -15.01 -11.71
N TRP A 402 3.74 -14.00 -11.26
CA TRP A 402 3.08 -13.95 -9.95
C TRP A 402 1.56 -14.20 -9.97
N ILE A 403 1.00 -14.78 -8.88
CA ILE A 403 -0.45 -14.91 -8.58
C ILE A 403 -0.75 -14.46 -7.12
N SER A 404 -1.81 -13.64 -6.98
CA SER A 404 -2.69 -13.21 -5.85
C SER A 404 -2.16 -12.90 -4.42
N SER A 405 -2.53 -11.71 -3.92
CA SER A 405 -2.12 -11.02 -2.66
C SER A 405 -3.18 -10.99 -1.54
N SER A 406 -4.24 -11.78 -1.61
CA SER A 406 -5.46 -11.52 -0.83
C SER A 406 -5.48 -12.02 0.63
N VAL A 407 -4.36 -12.50 1.20
CA VAL A 407 -4.36 -13.08 2.57
C VAL A 407 -3.17 -12.61 3.40
N SER A 408 -3.43 -12.20 4.64
CA SER A 408 -2.41 -11.96 5.68
C SER A 408 -1.54 -13.20 5.84
N ILE A 409 -0.23 -13.07 5.65
CA ILE A 409 0.69 -14.22 5.70
C ILE A 409 0.89 -14.72 7.15
N THR A 410 0.61 -13.86 8.13
CA THR A 410 0.50 -14.28 9.53
C THR A 410 -0.87 -14.94 9.73
N GLN A 411 -0.91 -16.28 9.80
CA GLN A 411 -2.11 -17.00 10.24
C GLN A 411 -2.47 -16.53 11.65
N LYS A 412 -3.57 -15.79 11.76
CA LYS A 412 -4.11 -15.27 13.02
C LYS A 412 -4.99 -16.34 13.64
N THR A 413 -4.51 -17.05 14.68
CA THR A 413 -5.36 -17.95 15.46
C THR A 413 -5.16 -17.71 16.96
N ASP A 414 -6.27 -17.60 17.69
CA ASP A 414 -6.24 -17.36 19.14
C ASP A 414 -5.71 -18.58 19.91
N ALA A 415 -5.74 -19.75 19.28
CA ALA A 415 -5.09 -20.98 19.76
C ALA A 415 -3.57 -20.82 19.98
N ALA A 416 -2.91 -19.89 19.29
CA ALA A 416 -1.47 -19.67 19.37
C ALA A 416 -1.02 -18.72 20.50
N GLU A 417 -1.96 -18.13 21.26
CA GLU A 417 -1.68 -17.13 22.30
C GLU A 417 -1.03 -17.69 23.58
N ARG A 418 -0.41 -16.79 24.36
CA ARG A 418 0.24 -17.12 25.64
C ARG A 418 -0.84 -17.45 26.68
N GLY A 419 -0.96 -18.74 27.03
CA GLY A 419 -1.99 -19.27 27.94
C GLY A 419 -2.91 -20.30 27.29
N ALA A 420 -2.96 -20.31 25.95
CA ALA A 420 -3.66 -21.31 25.13
C ALA A 420 -2.74 -22.49 24.74
N LEU A 421 -3.05 -23.19 23.65
CA LEU A 421 -2.26 -24.31 23.11
C LEU A 421 -0.80 -23.89 22.81
N GLY A 422 -0.59 -22.67 22.33
CA GLY A 422 0.72 -22.13 21.98
C GLY A 422 1.18 -22.59 20.59
N LYS A 423 2.12 -21.83 19.98
CA LYS A 423 2.45 -21.90 18.54
C LYS A 423 2.74 -23.29 17.99
N THR A 424 3.54 -24.10 18.70
CA THR A 424 3.88 -25.45 18.25
C THR A 424 2.66 -26.38 18.26
N ALA A 425 1.79 -26.26 19.26
CA ALA A 425 0.59 -27.08 19.37
C ALA A 425 -0.51 -26.66 18.39
N ALA A 426 -0.67 -25.35 18.14
CA ALA A 426 -1.58 -24.85 17.12
C ALA A 426 -1.17 -25.32 15.70
N LEU A 427 0.13 -25.26 15.36
CA LEU A 427 0.64 -25.77 14.08
C LEU A 427 0.38 -27.27 13.90
N VAL A 428 0.64 -28.08 14.94
CA VAL A 428 0.38 -29.53 14.90
C VAL A 428 -1.12 -29.80 14.73
N TRP A 429 -1.98 -29.08 15.44
CA TRP A 429 -3.43 -29.20 15.35
C TRP A 429 -3.96 -28.87 13.94
N GLU A 430 -3.58 -27.71 13.38
CA GLU A 430 -3.98 -27.31 12.02
C GLU A 430 -3.48 -28.30 10.96
N SER A 431 -2.25 -28.77 11.11
CA SER A 431 -1.65 -29.73 10.16
C SER A 431 -2.35 -31.09 10.22
N LEU A 432 -2.78 -31.54 11.41
CA LEU A 432 -3.59 -32.75 11.57
C LEU A 432 -4.98 -32.60 10.96
N LEU A 433 -5.64 -31.44 11.17
CA LEU A 433 -6.93 -31.13 10.55
C LEU A 433 -6.82 -31.09 9.02
N ALA A 434 -5.72 -30.57 8.48
CA ALA A 434 -5.46 -30.53 7.04
C ALA A 434 -5.17 -31.93 6.47
N ALA A 435 -4.40 -32.76 7.18
CA ALA A 435 -4.02 -34.10 6.74
C ALA A 435 -5.20 -35.08 6.68
N ARG A 436 -6.26 -34.87 7.49
CA ARG A 436 -7.49 -35.68 7.57
C ARG A 436 -7.24 -37.20 7.70
N ARG A 437 -6.11 -37.59 8.29
CA ARG A 437 -5.73 -39.00 8.49
C ARG A 437 -4.96 -39.16 9.81
N PRO A 438 -5.04 -40.33 10.46
CA PRO A 438 -4.17 -40.64 11.59
C PRO A 438 -2.70 -40.65 11.15
N MET A 439 -1.82 -40.04 11.94
CA MET A 439 -0.38 -39.98 11.68
C MET A 439 0.40 -40.41 12.92
N ARG A 440 1.53 -41.09 12.74
CA ARG A 440 2.48 -41.39 13.83
C ARG A 440 3.33 -40.17 14.13
N VAL A 441 3.87 -40.07 15.36
CA VAL A 441 4.73 -38.93 15.77
C VAL A 441 5.91 -38.72 14.82
N ALA A 442 6.57 -39.79 14.38
CA ALA A 442 7.67 -39.70 13.42
C ALA A 442 7.22 -39.10 12.07
N GLN A 443 6.02 -39.47 11.59
CA GLN A 443 5.44 -38.90 10.37
C GLN A 443 5.08 -37.43 10.57
N MET A 444 4.52 -37.06 11.73
CA MET A 444 4.23 -35.66 12.05
C MET A 444 5.50 -34.80 12.15
N ALA A 445 6.57 -35.32 12.75
CA ALA A 445 7.83 -34.60 12.86
C ALA A 445 8.43 -34.32 11.48
N GLU A 446 8.41 -35.32 10.60
CA GLU A 446 8.91 -35.21 9.23
C GLU A 446 8.02 -34.34 8.34
N GLU A 447 6.70 -34.52 8.39
CA GLU A 447 5.73 -33.81 7.54
C GLU A 447 5.55 -32.36 8.01
N PHE A 448 5.48 -32.11 9.32
CA PHE A 448 5.28 -30.77 9.88
C PHE A 448 6.59 -30.01 10.14
N LYS A 449 7.73 -30.62 9.79
CA LYS A 449 9.09 -30.06 9.94
C LYS A 449 9.42 -29.62 11.38
N LEU A 450 8.98 -30.43 12.34
CA LEU A 450 9.21 -30.27 13.79
C LEU A 450 10.15 -31.37 14.30
N SER A 451 10.71 -31.20 15.49
CA SER A 451 11.39 -32.31 16.18
C SER A 451 10.38 -33.22 16.90
N ASP A 452 10.72 -34.50 17.07
CA ASP A 452 9.88 -35.47 17.79
C ASP A 452 9.45 -34.93 19.16
N HIS A 453 10.38 -34.32 19.89
CA HIS A 453 10.09 -33.70 21.19
C HIS A 453 9.09 -32.53 21.10
N GLN A 454 9.15 -31.70 20.05
CA GLN A 454 8.17 -30.63 19.81
C GLN A 454 6.77 -31.20 19.55
N VAL A 455 6.67 -32.27 18.76
CA VAL A 455 5.41 -32.96 18.47
C VAL A 455 4.84 -33.62 19.72
N TYR A 456 5.65 -34.37 20.48
CA TYR A 456 5.21 -35.00 21.74
C TYR A 456 4.67 -33.97 22.74
N ARG A 457 5.35 -32.83 22.89
CA ARG A 457 4.93 -31.77 23.80
C ARG A 457 3.64 -31.09 23.32
N ALA A 458 3.49 -30.90 22.02
CA ALA A 458 2.28 -30.34 21.40
C ALA A 458 1.06 -31.25 21.60
N LEU A 459 1.20 -32.55 21.33
CA LEU A 459 0.14 -33.54 21.53
C LEU A 459 -0.25 -33.65 23.01
N LYS A 460 0.74 -33.71 23.92
CA LYS A 460 0.50 -33.72 25.37
C LYS A 460 -0.20 -32.45 25.84
N LYS A 461 -0.04 -31.31 25.18
CA LYS A 461 -0.72 -30.07 25.57
C LYS A 461 -2.14 -29.98 25.00
N SER A 462 -2.39 -30.63 23.86
CA SER A 462 -3.69 -30.70 23.20
C SER A 462 -4.63 -31.70 23.88
N SER A 463 -4.10 -32.77 24.48
CA SER A 463 -4.89 -33.77 25.22
C SER A 463 -5.51 -33.23 26.52
N TRP A 464 -4.97 -32.14 27.10
CA TRP A 464 -5.53 -31.50 28.31
C TRP A 464 -6.66 -30.50 28.01
N ALA A 465 -6.82 -30.11 26.74
CA ALA A 465 -7.89 -29.20 26.31
C ALA A 465 -9.17 -29.96 25.88
N SER A 466 -9.14 -31.30 25.95
CA SER A 466 -10.24 -32.21 25.56
C SER A 466 -11.04 -32.76 26.75
N THR A 467 -10.73 -32.30 27.95
CA THR A 467 -11.48 -32.47 29.22
C THR A 467 -11.94 -31.11 29.67
#